data_AF-A0A957U080-F1
#
_entry.id   AF-A0A957U080-F1
#
_cell.length_a   1.000
_cell.length_b   1.000
_cell.length_c   1.000
_cell.angle_alpha   90.00
_cell.angle_beta   90.00
_cell.angle_gamma   90.00
#
_symmetry.space_group_name_H-M   'P 1'
#
loop_
_entity.id
_entity.type
_entity.pdbx_description
1 polymer ?
#
loop_
_entity_poly.entity_id
_entity_poly.type
_entity_poly.pdbx_seq_one_letter_code
_entity_poly.pdbx_strand_id
1 'polypeptide(L)'
;MRKAKSLLSKVLVIAMILGLVAGAGMITAEPVQAQSALGANWVVAVTYQNLGDAATPVTVNFYPEGSATATPFDPRSGKGDLAAGAADSFFIGTVSNLPAGFRGSAVMSANEPLAATIVQFSQDAGFKMRLLSNAFDGRDSVVSNQYLVATTLLNKFDRTTLFSVQNTTSDTIDATVKFYDADNNGNLKSEKVFNIPANSAEFISMDNFAETGISDSVFNGSAIVTAVKSGTSEAA
;
A
#
# COMPACT_ATOMS: atom_id res chain seq x y z
N MET A 1 24.35 -20.34 69.40
CA MET A 1 24.79 -20.36 67.97
C MET A 1 23.74 -20.89 66.97
N ARG A 2 22.80 -21.76 67.34
CA ARG A 2 21.80 -22.35 66.40
C ARG A 2 20.76 -21.35 65.83
N LYS A 3 20.32 -20.37 66.62
CA LYS A 3 19.34 -19.34 66.20
C LYS A 3 19.91 -18.33 65.17
N ALA A 4 21.17 -17.94 65.30
CA ALA A 4 21.83 -17.00 64.38
C ALA A 4 22.01 -17.58 62.97
N LYS A 5 22.37 -18.87 62.85
CA LYS A 5 22.43 -19.58 61.55
C LYS A 5 21.06 -19.70 60.86
N SER A 6 19.99 -19.85 61.63
CA SER A 6 18.61 -19.92 61.10
C SER A 6 18.11 -18.57 60.59
N LEU A 7 18.45 -17.47 61.27
CA LEU A 7 18.10 -16.12 60.81
C LEU A 7 18.87 -15.74 59.55
N LEU A 8 20.18 -16.03 59.51
CA LEU A 8 21.04 -15.74 58.36
C LEU A 8 20.60 -16.50 57.11
N SER A 9 20.19 -17.77 57.25
CA SER A 9 19.65 -18.58 56.15
C SER A 9 18.32 -18.03 55.62
N LYS A 10 17.42 -17.55 56.48
CA LYS A 10 16.14 -16.95 56.05
C LYS A 10 16.33 -15.61 55.34
N VAL A 11 17.27 -14.78 55.82
CA VAL A 11 17.61 -13.51 55.17
C VAL A 11 18.24 -13.74 53.79
N LEU A 12 19.11 -14.76 53.66
CA LEU A 12 19.74 -15.09 52.38
C LEU A 12 18.73 -15.61 51.35
N VAL A 13 17.76 -16.42 51.78
CA VAL A 13 16.67 -16.93 50.93
C VAL A 13 15.73 -15.80 50.49
N ILE A 14 15.37 -14.87 51.38
CA ILE A 14 14.55 -13.71 51.04
C ILE A 14 15.29 -12.76 50.07
N ALA A 15 16.58 -12.54 50.28
CA ALA A 15 17.41 -11.74 49.37
C ALA A 15 17.56 -12.39 47.98
N MET A 16 17.67 -13.72 47.91
CA MET A 16 17.66 -14.45 46.63
C MET A 16 16.31 -14.35 45.91
N ILE A 17 15.19 -14.51 46.63
CA ILE A 17 13.86 -14.40 46.03
C ILE A 17 13.60 -12.98 45.54
N LEU A 18 14.00 -11.94 46.28
CA LEU A 18 13.91 -10.56 45.84
C LEU A 18 14.83 -10.25 44.66
N GLY A 19 16.04 -10.82 44.62
CA GLY A 19 16.94 -10.72 43.47
C GLY A 19 16.39 -11.41 42.20
N LEU A 20 15.69 -12.53 42.36
CA LEU A 20 15.05 -13.25 41.25
C LEU A 20 13.83 -12.50 40.70
N VAL A 21 13.05 -11.87 41.58
CA VAL A 21 11.87 -11.06 41.19
C VAL A 21 12.29 -9.71 40.59
N ALA A 22 13.38 -9.11 41.06
CA ALA A 22 13.98 -7.92 40.45
C ALA A 22 14.68 -8.22 39.11
N GLY A 23 15.20 -9.44 38.92
CA GLY A 23 15.80 -9.88 37.65
C GLY A 23 14.80 -10.37 36.60
N ALA A 24 13.60 -10.78 37.00
CA ALA A 24 12.55 -11.26 36.09
C ALA A 24 11.65 -10.15 35.52
N GLY A 25 11.70 -8.94 36.09
CA GLY A 25 10.86 -7.82 35.71
C GLY A 25 11.57 -6.84 34.79
N MET A 26 11.79 -7.21 33.53
CA MET A 26 11.88 -6.31 32.36
C MET A 26 12.36 -7.12 31.13
N ILE A 27 11.54 -8.06 30.66
CA ILE A 27 11.58 -8.39 29.22
C ILE A 27 10.81 -7.27 28.54
N THR A 28 11.50 -6.17 28.24
CA THR A 28 10.99 -5.22 27.26
C THR A 28 11.04 -5.95 25.93
N ALA A 29 9.88 -6.35 25.42
CA ALA A 29 9.77 -6.74 24.02
C ALA A 29 10.16 -5.52 23.20
N GLU A 30 11.43 -5.44 22.79
CA GLU A 30 11.87 -4.51 21.76
C GLU A 30 10.95 -4.78 20.55
N PRO A 31 10.14 -3.82 20.11
CA PRO A 31 9.37 -4.02 18.90
C PRO A 31 10.39 -4.25 17.78
N VAL A 32 10.40 -5.46 17.22
CA VAL A 32 11.16 -5.75 16.00
C VAL A 32 10.55 -4.85 14.93
N GLN A 33 11.20 -3.71 14.68
CA GLN A 33 10.82 -2.83 13.59
C GLN A 33 11.06 -3.60 12.30
N ALA A 34 10.00 -3.75 11.50
CA ALA A 34 10.15 -4.29 10.16
C ALA A 34 11.09 -3.38 9.35
N GLN A 35 11.89 -3.98 8.49
CA GLN A 35 12.76 -3.25 7.57
C GLN A 35 11.91 -2.31 6.70
N SER A 36 12.47 -1.17 6.28
CA SER A 36 11.72 -0.16 5.54
C SER A 36 11.03 -0.76 4.30
N ALA A 37 9.70 -0.59 4.23
CA ALA A 37 8.90 -1.04 3.11
C ALA A 37 9.31 -0.38 1.78
N LEU A 38 9.93 0.79 1.81
CA LEU A 38 10.36 1.51 0.60
C LEU A 38 11.59 0.88 -0.06
N GLY A 39 12.42 0.16 0.69
CA GLY A 39 13.64 -0.48 0.19
C GLY A 39 13.48 -1.98 -0.10
N ALA A 40 12.29 -2.54 0.08
CA ALA A 40 12.05 -3.97 -0.05
C ALA A 40 11.89 -4.40 -1.52
N ASN A 41 12.36 -5.60 -1.85
CA ASN A 41 12.05 -6.22 -3.14
C ASN A 41 10.63 -6.80 -3.08
N TRP A 42 9.69 -6.14 -3.73
CA TRP A 42 8.29 -6.54 -3.72
C TRP A 42 7.94 -7.49 -4.87
N VAL A 43 7.31 -8.60 -4.50
CA VAL A 43 6.69 -9.57 -5.40
C VAL A 43 5.20 -9.29 -5.42
N VAL A 44 4.62 -9.08 -6.60
CA VAL A 44 3.19 -8.78 -6.78
C VAL A 44 2.51 -9.90 -7.55
N ALA A 45 1.50 -10.50 -6.94
CA ALA A 45 0.61 -11.47 -7.57
C ALA A 45 -0.82 -10.95 -7.60
N VAL A 46 -1.54 -11.25 -8.67
CA VAL A 46 -2.95 -10.91 -8.83
C VAL A 46 -3.75 -12.20 -8.87
N THR A 47 -4.72 -12.33 -7.97
CA THR A 47 -5.71 -13.41 -7.97
C THR A 47 -7.04 -12.83 -8.43
N TYR A 48 -7.72 -13.50 -9.34
CA TYR A 48 -8.98 -13.02 -9.92
C TYR A 48 -10.00 -14.15 -10.05
N GLN A 49 -11.28 -13.82 -9.88
CA GLN A 49 -12.39 -14.76 -9.91
C GLN A 49 -13.52 -14.23 -10.78
N ASN A 50 -14.08 -15.13 -11.60
CA ASN A 50 -15.31 -14.89 -12.33
C ASN A 50 -16.51 -15.04 -11.40
N LEU A 51 -17.24 -13.96 -11.18
CA LEU A 51 -18.45 -13.92 -10.35
C LEU A 51 -19.74 -14.05 -11.18
N GLY A 52 -19.63 -14.07 -12.52
CA GLY A 52 -20.74 -14.29 -13.43
C GLY A 52 -21.14 -15.76 -13.56
N ASP A 53 -22.12 -16.00 -14.43
CA ASP A 53 -22.71 -17.31 -14.70
C ASP A 53 -22.27 -17.94 -16.03
N ALA A 54 -21.53 -17.19 -16.86
CA ALA A 54 -20.91 -17.66 -18.10
C ALA A 54 -19.38 -17.69 -18.04
N ALA A 55 -18.75 -18.42 -18.95
CA ALA A 55 -17.30 -18.33 -19.14
C ALA A 55 -16.94 -17.00 -19.81
N THR A 56 -15.87 -16.35 -19.35
CA THR A 56 -15.43 -15.05 -19.89
C THR A 56 -13.95 -15.05 -20.28
N PRO A 57 -13.56 -14.41 -21.40
CA PRO A 57 -12.17 -14.04 -21.60
C PRO A 57 -11.75 -13.04 -20.52
N VAL A 58 -10.48 -13.07 -20.14
CA VAL A 58 -9.87 -12.12 -19.21
C VAL A 58 -8.65 -11.52 -19.87
N THR A 59 -8.58 -10.19 -19.93
CA THR A 59 -7.43 -9.46 -20.44
C THR A 59 -6.92 -8.48 -19.39
N VAL A 60 -5.61 -8.19 -19.42
CA VAL A 60 -4.99 -7.23 -18.52
C VAL A 60 -4.17 -6.25 -19.35
N ASN A 61 -4.36 -4.96 -19.12
CA ASN A 61 -3.55 -3.89 -19.67
C ASN A 61 -2.76 -3.24 -18.56
N PHE A 62 -1.43 -3.21 -18.70
CA PHE A 62 -0.54 -2.50 -17.77
C PHE A 62 -0.19 -1.12 -18.30
N TYR A 63 -0.32 -0.10 -17.47
CA TYR A 63 -0.05 1.28 -17.82
C TYR A 63 1.11 1.78 -16.95
N PRO A 64 2.26 2.17 -17.54
CA PRO A 64 3.31 2.84 -16.78
C PRO A 64 2.77 4.11 -16.12
N GLU A 65 3.39 4.50 -15.01
CA GLU A 65 3.12 5.77 -14.34
C GLU A 65 3.14 6.95 -15.32
N GLY A 66 2.10 7.79 -15.26
CA GLY A 66 1.95 8.94 -16.15
C GLY A 66 1.78 8.62 -17.65
N SER A 67 1.43 7.38 -18.03
CA SER A 67 1.30 6.97 -19.45
C SER A 67 -0.01 6.25 -19.74
N ALA A 68 -0.73 6.71 -20.77
CA ALA A 68 -1.91 6.02 -21.31
C ALA A 68 -1.56 4.84 -22.25
N THR A 69 -0.27 4.60 -22.52
CA THR A 69 0.15 3.51 -23.42
C THR A 69 0.17 2.19 -22.67
N ALA A 70 -0.75 1.29 -23.03
CA ALA A 70 -0.87 -0.02 -22.41
C ALA A 70 0.17 -1.03 -22.94
N THR A 71 0.66 -1.89 -22.06
CA THR A 71 1.27 -3.18 -22.39
C THR A 71 0.22 -4.27 -22.17
N PRO A 72 -0.34 -4.87 -23.23
CA PRO A 72 -1.36 -5.89 -23.10
C PRO A 72 -0.76 -7.22 -22.61
N PHE A 73 -1.54 -7.93 -21.82
CA PHE A 73 -1.20 -9.23 -21.25
C PHE A 73 -2.45 -10.13 -21.20
N ASP A 74 -2.28 -11.37 -21.66
CA ASP A 74 -3.27 -12.43 -21.50
C ASP A 74 -2.86 -13.34 -20.33
N PRO A 75 -3.49 -13.20 -19.14
CA PRO A 75 -3.17 -14.03 -17.98
C PRO A 75 -3.58 -15.49 -18.15
N ARG A 76 -4.36 -15.80 -19.18
CA ARG A 76 -4.90 -17.14 -19.47
C ARG A 76 -4.41 -17.68 -20.81
N SER A 77 -3.28 -17.17 -21.31
CA SER A 77 -2.69 -17.64 -22.56
C SER A 77 -2.54 -19.17 -22.55
N GLY A 78 -3.21 -19.84 -23.50
CA GLY A 78 -3.24 -21.30 -23.61
C GLY A 78 -4.16 -22.05 -22.63
N LYS A 79 -4.92 -21.35 -21.77
CA LYS A 79 -5.88 -21.93 -20.81
C LYS A 79 -7.35 -21.75 -21.21
N GLY A 80 -7.64 -20.93 -22.22
CA GLY A 80 -9.01 -20.57 -22.63
C GLY A 80 -9.73 -19.66 -21.64
N ASP A 81 -11.03 -19.46 -21.83
CA ASP A 81 -11.85 -18.56 -21.01
C ASP A 81 -11.92 -19.00 -19.53
N LEU A 82 -12.13 -18.05 -18.63
CA LEU A 82 -12.33 -18.30 -17.22
C LEU A 82 -13.79 -18.72 -16.98
N ALA A 83 -14.00 -19.99 -16.63
CA ALA A 83 -15.33 -20.53 -16.34
C ALA A 83 -16.04 -19.77 -15.21
N ALA A 84 -17.37 -19.81 -15.19
CA ALA A 84 -18.20 -19.24 -14.13
C ALA A 84 -17.80 -19.77 -12.75
N GLY A 85 -17.64 -18.88 -11.77
CA GLY A 85 -17.20 -19.21 -10.42
C GLY A 85 -15.72 -19.59 -10.27
N ALA A 86 -14.99 -19.80 -11.37
CA ALA A 86 -13.59 -20.18 -11.34
C ALA A 86 -12.68 -18.98 -11.02
N ALA A 87 -11.53 -19.28 -10.42
CA ALA A 87 -10.47 -18.32 -10.13
C ALA A 87 -9.15 -18.78 -10.75
N ASP A 88 -8.28 -17.81 -11.03
CA ASP A 88 -6.91 -18.05 -11.46
C ASP A 88 -6.00 -16.94 -10.91
N SER A 89 -4.69 -17.08 -11.08
CA SER A 89 -3.72 -16.11 -10.60
C SER A 89 -2.52 -16.00 -11.54
N PHE A 90 -1.88 -14.83 -11.53
CA PHE A 90 -0.61 -14.63 -12.21
C PHE A 90 0.34 -13.79 -11.36
N PHE A 91 1.64 -13.98 -11.61
CA PHE A 91 2.70 -13.21 -10.98
C PHE A 91 3.22 -12.15 -11.97
N ILE A 92 3.25 -10.88 -11.55
CA ILE A 92 3.63 -9.76 -12.45
C ILE A 92 5.05 -9.93 -13.01
N GLY A 93 5.98 -10.51 -12.24
CA GLY A 93 7.35 -10.74 -12.73
C GLY A 93 7.49 -11.80 -13.84
N THR A 94 6.40 -12.47 -14.25
CA THR A 94 6.39 -13.36 -15.42
C THR A 94 5.88 -12.68 -16.69
N VAL A 95 5.44 -11.42 -16.61
CA VAL A 95 4.96 -10.66 -17.76
C VAL A 95 6.16 -10.17 -18.56
N SER A 96 6.45 -10.83 -19.69
CA SER A 96 7.70 -10.67 -20.46
C SER A 96 7.95 -9.25 -20.99
N ASN A 97 6.90 -8.45 -21.15
CA ASN A 97 6.99 -7.10 -21.74
C ASN A 97 6.97 -5.99 -20.69
N LEU A 98 6.99 -6.32 -19.40
CA LEU A 98 7.12 -5.32 -18.34
C LEU A 98 8.59 -5.11 -17.97
N PRO A 99 9.09 -3.87 -17.96
CA PRO A 99 10.46 -3.59 -17.54
C PRO A 99 10.65 -3.91 -16.05
N ALA A 100 11.88 -4.27 -15.68
CA ALA A 100 12.25 -4.38 -14.27
C ALA A 100 12.02 -3.05 -13.55
N GLY A 101 11.45 -3.09 -12.34
CA GLY A 101 11.09 -1.89 -11.59
C GLY A 101 9.84 -1.18 -12.12
N PHE A 102 8.98 -1.85 -12.89
CA PHE A 102 7.70 -1.30 -13.35
C PHE A 102 6.92 -0.66 -12.20
N ARG A 103 6.59 0.63 -12.36
CA ARG A 103 5.66 1.39 -11.54
C ARG A 103 4.52 1.84 -12.43
N GLY A 104 3.29 1.58 -12.00
CA GLY A 104 2.12 1.86 -12.81
C GLY A 104 0.86 1.21 -12.26
N SER A 105 -0.16 1.16 -13.11
CA SER A 105 -1.47 0.56 -12.85
C SER A 105 -1.73 -0.61 -13.78
N ALA A 106 -2.75 -1.40 -13.46
CA ALA A 106 -3.29 -2.42 -14.33
C ALA A 106 -4.81 -2.29 -14.40
N VAL A 107 -5.37 -2.46 -15.59
CA VAL A 107 -6.81 -2.59 -15.82
C VAL A 107 -7.08 -4.00 -16.28
N MET A 108 -7.93 -4.71 -15.54
CA MET A 108 -8.39 -6.06 -15.90
C MET A 108 -9.80 -5.98 -16.47
N SER A 109 -10.01 -6.61 -17.63
CA SER A 109 -11.27 -6.56 -18.37
C SER A 109 -11.81 -7.96 -18.62
N ALA A 110 -13.14 -8.07 -18.57
CA ALA A 110 -13.91 -9.27 -18.88
C ALA A 110 -15.34 -8.89 -19.29
N ASN A 111 -16.08 -9.86 -19.83
CA ASN A 111 -17.49 -9.72 -20.19
C ASN A 111 -18.43 -10.04 -19.02
N GLU A 112 -17.91 -10.72 -17.99
CA GLU A 112 -18.62 -11.04 -16.74
C GLU A 112 -18.02 -10.26 -15.56
N PRO A 113 -18.78 -10.04 -14.47
CA PRO A 113 -18.25 -9.43 -13.25
C PRO A 113 -17.05 -10.19 -12.71
N LEU A 114 -15.95 -9.47 -12.44
CA LEU A 114 -14.73 -10.02 -11.84
C LEU A 114 -14.49 -9.42 -10.46
N ALA A 115 -13.99 -10.25 -9.54
CA ALA A 115 -13.27 -9.79 -8.38
C ALA A 115 -11.78 -10.03 -8.57
N ALA A 116 -10.94 -9.07 -8.21
CA ALA A 116 -9.50 -9.22 -8.20
C ALA A 116 -8.89 -8.73 -6.88
N THR A 117 -7.98 -9.53 -6.34
CA THR A 117 -7.19 -9.22 -5.16
C THR A 117 -5.72 -9.22 -5.52
N ILE A 118 -5.06 -8.12 -5.20
CA ILE A 118 -3.63 -7.92 -5.39
C ILE A 118 -2.95 -8.27 -4.06
N VAL A 119 -1.92 -9.11 -4.16
CA VAL A 119 -1.07 -9.49 -3.03
C VAL A 119 0.33 -8.99 -3.33
N GLN A 120 0.85 -8.16 -2.43
CA GLN A 120 2.23 -7.69 -2.47
C GLN A 120 2.97 -8.18 -1.22
N PHE A 121 4.12 -8.82 -1.42
CA PHE A 121 4.94 -9.34 -0.33
C PHE A 121 6.41 -9.29 -0.71
N SER A 122 7.30 -9.20 0.29
CA SER A 122 8.75 -9.32 0.06
C SER A 122 9.23 -10.69 0.54
N GLN A 123 10.16 -11.27 -0.20
CA GLN A 123 10.86 -12.50 0.16
C GLN A 123 12.15 -12.21 0.95
N ASP A 124 12.51 -10.95 1.12
CA ASP A 124 13.71 -10.54 1.86
C ASP A 124 13.59 -10.95 3.34
N ALA A 125 14.74 -11.25 3.96
CA ALA A 125 14.79 -11.61 5.37
C ALA A 125 14.22 -10.47 6.24
N GLY A 126 13.39 -10.81 7.23
CA GLY A 126 12.75 -9.82 8.11
C GLY A 126 11.36 -9.35 7.67
N PHE A 127 10.98 -9.53 6.39
CA PHE A 127 9.60 -9.29 5.96
C PHE A 127 8.69 -10.47 6.31
N LYS A 128 7.57 -10.19 6.98
CA LYS A 128 6.57 -11.17 7.42
C LYS A 128 5.13 -10.73 7.13
N MET A 129 4.98 -9.64 6.38
CA MET A 129 3.69 -9.03 6.04
C MET A 129 3.31 -9.34 4.59
N ARG A 130 2.01 -9.43 4.35
CA ARG A 130 1.41 -9.44 3.02
C ARG A 130 0.48 -8.23 2.93
N LEU A 131 0.80 -7.33 2.03
CA LEU A 131 -0.07 -6.22 1.69
C LEU A 131 -1.15 -6.76 0.75
N LEU A 132 -2.40 -6.45 1.06
CA LEU A 132 -3.57 -6.86 0.30
C LEU A 132 -4.32 -5.61 -0.13
N SER A 133 -4.66 -5.54 -1.41
CA SER A 133 -5.60 -4.56 -1.94
C SER A 133 -6.59 -5.26 -2.87
N ASN A 134 -7.81 -4.75 -2.92
CA ASN A 134 -8.81 -5.22 -3.87
C ASN A 134 -8.91 -4.24 -5.03
N ALA A 135 -9.22 -4.76 -6.21
CA ALA A 135 -9.61 -3.93 -7.33
C ALA A 135 -10.99 -3.31 -7.08
N PHE A 136 -11.19 -2.12 -7.63
CA PHE A 136 -12.47 -1.43 -7.64
C PHE A 136 -13.16 -1.65 -8.99
N ASP A 137 -14.48 -1.75 -9.02
CA ASP A 137 -15.23 -1.66 -10.28
C ASP A 137 -15.18 -0.20 -10.76
N GLY A 138 -15.10 0.04 -12.07
CA GLY A 138 -15.23 1.38 -12.65
C GLY A 138 -16.53 2.09 -12.24
N ARG A 139 -17.57 1.32 -11.85
CA ARG A 139 -18.82 1.82 -11.28
C ARG A 139 -18.71 2.35 -9.85
N ASP A 140 -17.73 1.89 -9.07
CA ASP A 140 -17.45 2.41 -7.71
C ASP A 140 -16.71 3.76 -7.75
N SER A 141 -16.14 4.13 -8.90
CA SER A 141 -15.45 5.42 -9.08
C SER A 141 -16.41 6.63 -9.03
N VAL A 142 -17.73 6.39 -9.15
CA VAL A 142 -18.78 7.43 -9.13
C VAL A 142 -19.09 7.92 -7.70
N VAL A 143 -18.55 7.29 -6.66
CA VAL A 143 -19.09 7.43 -5.30
C VAL A 143 -18.40 8.53 -4.48
N SER A 144 -17.25 9.08 -4.90
CA SER A 144 -16.64 10.19 -4.16
C SER A 144 -15.80 11.16 -5.00
N ASN A 145 -16.21 12.42 -5.01
CA ASN A 145 -15.40 13.56 -5.53
C ASN A 145 -14.14 13.82 -4.68
N GLN A 146 -13.97 13.10 -3.58
CA GLN A 146 -12.90 13.29 -2.62
C GLN A 146 -12.45 11.96 -1.99
N TYR A 147 -11.16 11.70 -2.00
CA TYR A 147 -10.55 10.56 -1.32
C TYR A 147 -9.70 11.06 -0.16
N LEU A 148 -9.87 10.43 1.01
CA LEU A 148 -9.17 10.79 2.25
C LEU A 148 -8.07 9.78 2.53
N VAL A 149 -6.83 10.27 2.59
CA VAL A 149 -5.67 9.50 3.06
C VAL A 149 -5.37 9.96 4.48
N ALA A 150 -5.92 9.22 5.45
CA ALA A 150 -5.92 9.63 6.85
C ALA A 150 -4.52 9.81 7.45
N THR A 151 -3.51 9.11 6.93
CA THR A 151 -2.15 9.13 7.44
C THR A 151 -1.13 9.26 6.31
N THR A 152 -0.41 10.38 6.31
CA THR A 152 0.72 10.66 5.44
C THR A 152 1.90 11.13 6.28
N LEU A 153 2.99 10.35 6.29
CA LEU A 153 4.14 10.57 7.15
C LEU A 153 5.41 10.73 6.31
N LEU A 154 6.31 11.61 6.73
CA LEU A 154 7.70 11.66 6.26
C LEU A 154 8.60 11.53 7.49
N ASN A 155 9.41 10.47 7.55
CA ASN A 155 10.37 10.22 8.65
C ASN A 155 9.77 10.40 10.07
N LYS A 156 8.46 10.24 10.21
CA LYS A 156 7.74 10.41 11.48
C LYS A 156 7.40 9.05 12.02
N PHE A 157 7.74 8.79 13.28
CA PHE A 157 7.63 7.45 13.88
C PHE A 157 8.39 6.38 13.08
N ASP A 158 9.52 6.77 12.48
CA ASP A 158 10.34 5.94 11.58
C ASP A 158 9.59 5.37 10.37
N ARG A 159 8.57 6.11 9.91
CA ARG A 159 7.72 5.72 8.77
C ARG A 159 7.66 6.84 7.74
N THR A 160 7.64 6.42 6.48
CA THR A 160 7.43 7.27 5.32
C THR A 160 6.32 6.64 4.48
N THR A 161 5.31 7.44 4.13
CA THR A 161 4.16 6.99 3.34
C THR A 161 4.49 7.06 1.85
N LEU A 162 4.11 6.00 1.14
CA LEU A 162 3.97 5.96 -0.32
C LEU A 162 2.53 5.56 -0.63
N PHE A 163 1.85 6.31 -1.49
CA PHE A 163 0.52 5.96 -2.00
C PHE A 163 0.44 6.30 -3.49
N SER A 164 -0.63 5.86 -4.16
CA SER A 164 -0.87 6.21 -5.56
C SER A 164 -2.31 6.65 -5.79
N VAL A 165 -2.50 7.45 -6.83
CA VAL A 165 -3.79 7.87 -7.34
C VAL A 165 -3.94 7.29 -8.74
N GLN A 166 -4.96 6.46 -8.94
CA GLN A 166 -5.24 5.84 -10.24
C GLN A 166 -6.40 6.57 -10.92
N ASN A 167 -6.21 6.94 -12.18
CA ASN A 167 -7.28 7.40 -13.04
C ASN A 167 -8.01 6.19 -13.64
N THR A 168 -9.25 5.97 -13.26
CA THR A 168 -10.09 4.87 -13.77
C THR A 168 -10.96 5.27 -14.96
N THR A 169 -10.85 6.53 -15.42
CA THR A 169 -11.64 7.08 -16.52
C THR A 169 -10.93 6.94 -17.87
N SER A 170 -11.68 7.19 -18.95
CA SER A 170 -11.16 7.19 -20.33
C SER A 170 -10.50 8.51 -20.74
N ASP A 171 -10.62 9.56 -19.91
CA ASP A 171 -10.07 10.89 -20.19
C ASP A 171 -8.89 11.17 -19.25
N THR A 172 -8.03 12.12 -19.63
CA THR A 172 -7.01 12.62 -18.70
C THR A 172 -7.66 13.42 -17.59
N ILE A 173 -7.20 13.23 -16.35
CA ILE A 173 -7.70 13.94 -15.16
C ILE A 173 -6.61 14.84 -14.57
N ASP A 174 -7.04 15.91 -13.92
CA ASP A 174 -6.19 16.73 -13.05
C ASP A 174 -6.51 16.39 -11.59
N ALA A 175 -5.64 15.59 -10.97
CA ALA A 175 -5.75 15.18 -9.58
C ALA A 175 -5.04 16.18 -8.66
N THR A 176 -5.80 16.83 -7.79
CA THR A 176 -5.28 17.75 -6.76
C THR A 176 -5.11 17.00 -5.45
N VAL A 177 -3.89 17.05 -4.90
CA VAL A 177 -3.51 16.45 -3.63
C VAL A 177 -3.15 17.55 -2.66
N LYS A 178 -3.90 17.65 -1.56
CA LYS A 178 -3.70 18.63 -0.50
C LYS A 178 -3.20 17.93 0.75
N PHE A 179 -2.04 18.34 1.26
CA PHE A 179 -1.44 17.82 2.48
C PHE A 179 -1.74 18.74 3.66
N TYR A 180 -2.27 18.17 4.74
CA TYR A 180 -2.62 18.89 5.96
C TYR A 180 -1.72 18.43 7.09
N ASP A 181 -1.08 19.40 7.77
CA ASP A 181 -0.12 19.16 8.84
C ASP A 181 -0.85 19.01 10.18
N ALA A 182 -0.84 17.79 10.72
CA ALA A 182 -1.48 17.47 11.99
C ALA A 182 -0.75 18.09 13.19
N ASP A 183 0.57 18.28 13.10
CA ASP A 183 1.37 18.91 14.15
C ASP A 183 1.17 20.44 14.16
N ASN A 184 0.68 21.01 13.05
CA ASN A 184 0.30 22.41 12.91
C ASN A 184 -1.22 22.59 12.80
N ASN A 185 -1.98 21.95 13.70
CA ASN A 185 -3.41 22.17 13.90
C ASN A 185 -4.29 21.91 12.65
N GLY A 186 -3.83 21.02 11.76
CA GLY A 186 -4.53 20.66 10.53
C GLY A 186 -4.43 21.71 9.42
N ASN A 187 -3.47 22.63 9.48
CA ASN A 187 -3.29 23.65 8.44
C ASN A 187 -2.82 23.01 7.12
N LEU A 188 -3.27 23.56 5.99
CA LEU A 188 -2.79 23.18 4.67
C LEU A 188 -1.28 23.48 4.58
N LYS A 189 -0.48 22.43 4.34
CA LYS A 189 0.97 22.52 4.24
C LYS A 189 1.43 22.68 2.80
N SER A 190 0.83 21.92 1.89
CA SER A 190 1.19 21.89 0.48
C SER A 190 0.03 21.43 -0.37
N GLU A 191 0.03 21.85 -1.63
CA GLU A 191 -0.93 21.46 -2.65
C GLU A 191 -0.18 21.14 -3.95
N LYS A 192 -0.54 20.02 -4.57
CA LYS A 192 0.06 19.52 -5.80
C LYS A 192 -1.02 19.08 -6.76
N VAL A 193 -0.85 19.44 -8.03
CA VAL A 193 -1.74 19.01 -9.10
C VAL A 193 -0.95 18.10 -10.03
N PHE A 194 -1.52 16.94 -10.32
CA PHE A 194 -0.96 15.93 -11.20
C PHE A 194 -1.89 15.73 -12.39
N ASN A 195 -1.32 15.78 -13.59
CA ASN A 195 -2.04 15.42 -14.81
C ASN A 195 -1.86 13.91 -15.02
N ILE A 196 -2.95 13.15 -14.82
CA ILE A 196 -2.91 11.67 -14.85
C ILE A 196 -3.66 11.19 -16.10
N PRO A 197 -2.96 10.67 -17.11
CA PRO A 197 -3.60 10.12 -18.30
C PRO A 197 -4.61 9.00 -18.00
N ALA A 198 -5.54 8.77 -18.92
CA ALA A 198 -6.53 7.72 -18.84
C ALA A 198 -5.92 6.36 -18.44
N ASN A 199 -6.57 5.65 -17.51
CA ASN A 199 -6.17 4.33 -16.97
C ASN A 199 -4.83 4.27 -16.22
N SER A 200 -4.02 5.34 -16.25
CA SER A 200 -2.71 5.40 -15.61
C SER A 200 -2.81 5.75 -14.12
N ALA A 201 -1.67 5.76 -13.43
CA ALA A 201 -1.58 6.19 -12.04
C ALA A 201 -0.40 7.11 -11.83
N GLU A 202 -0.47 7.91 -10.76
CA GLU A 202 0.62 8.71 -10.23
C GLU A 202 0.96 8.21 -8.83
N PHE A 203 2.23 7.98 -8.54
CA PHE A 203 2.69 7.62 -7.20
C PHE A 203 3.23 8.85 -6.47
N ILE A 204 2.92 8.91 -5.19
CA ILE A 204 3.26 10.03 -4.32
C ILE A 204 3.96 9.47 -3.08
N SER A 205 5.25 9.71 -3.03
CA SER A 205 6.16 9.36 -1.96
C SER A 205 6.45 10.58 -1.12
N MET A 206 6.27 10.44 0.19
CA MET A 206 6.45 11.57 1.11
C MET A 206 7.89 12.07 1.19
N ASP A 207 8.88 11.27 0.76
CA ASP A 207 10.30 11.64 0.69
C ASP A 207 10.71 12.31 -0.63
N ASN A 208 9.77 12.48 -1.58
CA ASN A 208 10.01 13.20 -2.82
C ASN A 208 9.40 14.62 -2.78
N PHE A 209 10.25 15.63 -2.76
CA PHE A 209 9.83 17.03 -2.78
C PHE A 209 9.05 17.41 -4.05
N ALA A 210 9.40 16.83 -5.21
CA ALA A 210 8.71 17.16 -6.46
C ALA A 210 7.24 16.71 -6.43
N GLU A 211 6.96 15.59 -5.75
CA GLU A 211 5.64 14.99 -5.60
C GLU A 211 4.83 15.64 -4.48
N THR A 212 5.46 16.12 -3.40
CA THR A 212 4.72 16.64 -2.25
C THR A 212 4.74 18.16 -2.11
N GLY A 213 5.79 18.84 -2.58
CA GLY A 213 6.07 20.24 -2.28
C GLY A 213 6.44 20.52 -0.82
N ILE A 214 6.67 19.48 0.00
CA ILE A 214 7.02 19.61 1.42
C ILE A 214 8.53 19.58 1.57
N SER A 215 9.13 20.69 1.98
CA SER A 215 10.58 20.82 2.18
C SER A 215 11.08 20.34 3.55
N ASP A 216 10.17 20.03 4.46
CA ASP A 216 10.51 19.61 5.82
C ASP A 216 11.17 18.24 5.81
N SER A 217 12.10 17.98 6.74
CA SER A 217 12.72 16.66 6.89
C SER A 217 11.85 15.63 7.60
N VAL A 218 10.78 16.09 8.26
CA VAL A 218 9.79 15.30 8.99
C VAL A 218 8.40 15.89 8.74
N PHE A 219 7.39 15.04 8.52
CA PHE A 219 6.00 15.44 8.35
C PHE A 219 5.05 14.45 9.03
N ASN A 220 4.01 14.97 9.67
CA ASN A 220 2.92 14.21 10.27
C ASN A 220 1.59 14.81 9.81
N GLY A 221 0.79 14.06 9.07
CA GLY A 221 -0.44 14.65 8.54
C GLY A 221 -1.35 13.68 7.82
N SER A 222 -2.21 14.26 7.01
CA SER A 222 -3.15 13.57 6.13
C SER A 222 -3.12 14.19 4.74
N ALA A 223 -3.58 13.45 3.73
CA ALA A 223 -3.83 14.00 2.39
C ALA A 223 -5.29 13.88 2.00
N ILE A 224 -5.75 14.86 1.22
CA ILE A 224 -7.04 14.86 0.55
C ILE A 224 -6.78 14.89 -0.95
N VAL A 225 -7.39 13.96 -1.68
CA VAL A 225 -7.29 13.87 -3.13
C VAL A 225 -8.65 14.21 -3.75
N THR A 226 -8.67 15.11 -4.71
CA THR A 226 -9.84 15.43 -5.53
C THR A 226 -9.43 15.42 -7.00
N ALA A 227 -10.32 15.05 -7.92
CA ALA A 227 -10.00 15.02 -9.34
C ALA A 227 -11.09 15.67 -10.19
N VAL A 228 -10.67 16.35 -11.26
CA VAL A 228 -11.53 16.90 -12.31
C VAL A 228 -11.04 16.43 -13.67
N LYS A 229 -11.92 16.41 -14.69
CA LYS A 229 -11.47 16.20 -16.07
C LYS A 229 -10.50 17.32 -16.46
N SER A 230 -9.42 16.96 -17.13
CA SER A 230 -8.33 17.89 -17.36
C SER A 230 -8.78 19.14 -18.12
N GLY A 231 -8.37 20.31 -17.64
CA GLY A 231 -8.77 21.61 -18.19
C GLY A 231 -10.24 22.00 -17.97
N THR A 232 -10.99 21.30 -17.10
CA THR A 232 -12.38 21.62 -16.77
C THR A 232 -12.59 21.78 -15.26
N SER A 233 -13.83 22.07 -14.84
CA SER A 233 -14.27 21.98 -13.44
C SER A 233 -15.23 20.81 -13.20
N GLU A 234 -15.41 19.96 -14.21
CA GLU A 234 -16.27 18.79 -14.13
C GLU A 234 -15.56 17.71 -13.31
N ALA A 235 -16.25 17.09 -12.36
CA ALA A 235 -15.71 15.97 -11.61
C ALA A 235 -15.32 14.83 -12.56
N ALA A 236 -14.17 14.21 -12.27
CA ALA A 236 -13.69 13.03 -12.98
C ALA A 236 -14.39 11.76 -12.48
#